data_AF-A0A367Z5D6-F1
#
_entry.id   AF-A0A367Z5D6-F1
#
_cell.length_a   1.000
_cell.length_b   1.000
_cell.length_c   1.000
_cell.angle_alpha   90.00
_cell.angle_beta   90.00
_cell.angle_gamma   90.00
#
_symmetry.space_group_name_H-M   'P 1'
#
loop_
_entity.id
_entity.type
_entity.pdbx_description
1 polymer ?
#
loop_
_entity_poly.entity_id
_entity_poly.type
_entity_poly.pdbx_seq_one_letter_code
_entity_poly.pdbx_strand_id
1 'polypeptide(L)'
;MDGKPVTSCLVLAVEADGTSITTIEGESVDGKLSPLQEAFKNNHATQCGFCTPGMIMSAKALLQRNPNPTEEEIKDAIEGNFCRCTGYRQIIDAIEEAAKIIQSEVRNA
;
A
#
# COMPACT_ATOMS: atom_id res chain seq x y z
N MET A 1 7.48 1.81 9.60
CA MET A 1 8.47 2.22 10.61
C MET A 1 9.73 2.65 9.88
N ASP A 2 10.10 3.92 9.96
CA ASP A 2 11.25 4.53 9.27
C ASP A 2 11.27 4.23 7.75
N GLY A 3 10.12 4.41 7.09
CA GLY A 3 9.95 4.14 5.66
C GLY A 3 9.95 2.65 5.27
N LYS A 4 10.08 1.72 6.22
CA LYS A 4 10.02 0.28 5.98
C LYS A 4 8.67 -0.31 6.44
N PRO A 5 8.10 -1.28 5.68
CA PRO A 5 6.91 -2.00 6.11
C PRO A 5 7.33 -2.98 7.20
N VAL A 6 6.53 -3.07 8.26
CA VAL A 6 6.75 -3.99 9.38
C VAL A 6 5.42 -4.57 9.84
N THR A 7 5.43 -5.84 10.26
CA THR A 7 4.26 -6.50 10.85
C THR A 7 4.16 -6.11 12.31
N SER A 8 3.32 -5.11 12.62
CA SER A 8 3.29 -4.48 13.95
C SER A 8 2.97 -5.43 15.09
N CYS A 9 2.24 -6.52 14.87
CA CYS A 9 1.98 -7.52 15.91
C CYS A 9 3.21 -8.34 16.33
N LEU A 10 4.31 -8.23 15.58
CA LEU A 10 5.61 -8.85 15.86
C LEU A 10 6.65 -7.83 16.32
N VAL A 11 6.24 -6.59 16.60
CA VAL A 11 7.11 -5.50 17.09
C VAL A 11 6.57 -5.03 18.42
N LEU A 12 7.41 -5.01 19.45
CA LEU A 12 7.05 -4.46 20.75
C LEU A 12 6.99 -2.93 20.66
N ALA A 13 6.05 -2.33 21.38
CA ALA A 13 5.90 -0.86 21.38
C ALA A 13 7.19 -0.13 21.79
N VAL A 14 7.97 -0.69 22.72
CA VAL A 14 9.26 -0.11 23.16
C VAL A 14 10.35 -0.19 22.08
N GLU A 15 10.28 -1.15 21.16
CA GLU A 15 11.23 -1.25 20.03
C GLU A 15 10.99 -0.15 19.00
N ALA A 16 9.80 0.45 18.99
CA ALA A 16 9.43 1.55 18.11
C ALA A 16 9.77 2.93 18.69
N ASP A 17 10.37 3.01 19.88
CA ASP A 17 10.77 4.29 20.50
C ASP A 17 11.72 5.07 19.59
N GLY A 18 11.45 6.37 19.42
CA GLY A 18 12.19 7.26 18.53
C GLY A 18 12.00 7.04 17.01
N THR A 19 11.18 6.07 16.58
CA THR A 19 10.94 5.78 15.16
C THR A 19 9.79 6.61 14.58
N SER A 20 9.80 6.81 13.26
CA SER A 20 8.66 7.37 12.53
C SER A 20 7.68 6.26 12.13
N ILE A 21 6.42 6.37 12.58
CA ILE A 21 5.33 5.44 12.26
C ILE A 21 4.35 6.09 11.28
N THR A 22 4.00 5.36 10.23
CA THR A 22 2.93 5.72 9.30
C THR A 22 1.95 4.55 9.26
N THR A 23 0.66 4.86 9.33
CA THR A 23 -0.46 3.92 9.26
C THR A 23 -1.43 4.34 8.15
N ILE A 24 -2.46 3.52 7.90
CA ILE A 24 -3.45 3.78 6.85
C ILE A 24 -4.15 5.13 7.01
N GLU A 25 -4.34 5.60 8.25
CA GLU A 25 -4.98 6.87 8.58
C GLU A 25 -4.14 8.07 8.11
N GLY A 26 -2.83 7.89 7.95
CA GLY A 26 -1.91 8.92 7.45
C GLY A 26 -1.78 8.98 5.93
N GLU A 27 -2.46 8.11 5.18
CA GLU A 27 -2.38 8.11 3.71
C GLU A 27 -3.21 9.21 3.06
N SER A 28 -4.32 9.58 3.69
CA SER A 28 -5.17 10.67 3.21
C SER A 28 -4.68 12.01 3.75
N VAL A 29 -4.60 13.03 2.90
CA VAL A 29 -4.23 14.40 3.29
C VAL A 29 -5.38 15.33 2.96
N ASP A 30 -5.86 16.10 3.95
CA ASP A 30 -6.96 17.07 3.80
C ASP A 30 -8.23 16.46 3.16
N GLY A 31 -8.54 15.20 3.50
CA GLY A 31 -9.70 14.47 2.97
C GLY A 31 -9.53 13.97 1.54
N LYS A 32 -8.38 14.20 0.90
CA LYS A 32 -8.03 13.62 -0.40
C LYS A 32 -7.38 12.27 -0.20
N LEU A 33 -7.81 11.30 -1.00
CA LEU A 33 -7.23 9.97 -1.02
C LEU A 33 -5.85 10.02 -1.68
N SER A 34 -4.92 9.20 -1.20
CA SER A 34 -3.68 8.92 -1.91
C SER A 34 -3.95 8.18 -3.23
N PRO A 35 -3.01 8.20 -4.20
CA PRO A 35 -3.12 7.42 -5.44
C PRO A 35 -3.44 5.94 -5.21
N LEU A 36 -2.86 5.33 -4.17
CA LEU A 36 -3.14 3.94 -3.81
C LEU A 36 -4.58 3.75 -3.31
N GLN A 37 -5.07 4.62 -2.43
CA GLN A 37 -6.44 4.53 -1.93
C GLN A 37 -7.47 4.74 -3.04
N GLU A 38 -7.21 5.68 -3.96
CA GLU A 38 -8.04 5.91 -5.14
C GLU A 38 -8.06 4.70 -6.07
N ALA A 39 -6.89 4.13 -6.39
CA ALA A 39 -6.82 2.96 -7.23
C ALA A 39 -7.50 1.73 -6.61
N PHE A 40 -7.37 1.53 -5.29
CA PHE A 40 -8.07 0.45 -4.59
C PHE A 40 -9.59 0.60 -4.65
N LYS A 41 -10.09 1.84 -4.54
CA LYS A 41 -11.50 2.17 -4.70
C LYS A 41 -11.97 1.90 -6.14
N ASN A 42 -11.23 2.35 -7.15
CA ASN A 42 -11.60 2.23 -8.55
C ASN A 42 -11.65 0.77 -9.03
N ASN A 43 -10.70 -0.06 -8.57
CA ASN A 43 -10.57 -1.45 -8.99
C ASN A 43 -11.38 -2.45 -8.15
N HIS A 44 -12.19 -1.99 -7.21
CA HIS A 44 -12.89 -2.88 -6.27
C HIS A 44 -11.92 -3.83 -5.52
N ALA A 45 -10.73 -3.32 -5.18
CA ALA A 45 -9.68 -4.06 -4.49
C ALA A 45 -9.95 -4.23 -2.98
N THR A 46 -11.12 -3.79 -2.51
CA THR A 46 -11.58 -3.92 -1.13
C THR A 46 -13.02 -4.42 -1.11
N GLN A 47 -13.30 -5.39 -0.24
CA GLN A 47 -14.65 -5.92 0.00
C GLN A 47 -15.00 -5.80 1.49
N CYS A 48 -14.66 -6.81 2.31
CA CYS A 48 -14.85 -6.72 3.76
C CYS A 48 -13.99 -5.62 4.42
N GLY A 49 -12.94 -5.16 3.73
CA GLY A 49 -12.05 -4.09 4.18
C GLY A 49 -10.98 -4.49 5.19
N PHE A 50 -11.04 -5.70 5.76
CA PHE A 50 -10.19 -6.07 6.90
C PHE A 50 -8.69 -6.09 6.57
N CYS A 51 -8.30 -6.64 5.42
CA CYS A 51 -6.90 -6.68 4.99
C CYS A 51 -6.42 -5.38 4.35
N THR A 52 -7.33 -4.48 3.98
CA THR A 52 -7.06 -3.31 3.13
C THR A 52 -6.01 -2.36 3.73
N PRO A 53 -6.04 -2.03 5.04
CA PRO A 53 -5.00 -1.22 5.66
C PRO A 53 -3.59 -1.78 5.45
N GLY A 54 -3.35 -3.05 5.77
CA GLY A 54 -2.03 -3.68 5.63
C GLY A 54 -1.60 -3.77 4.17
N MET A 55 -2.53 -4.12 3.28
CA MET A 55 -2.29 -4.23 1.84
C MET A 55 -1.79 -2.91 1.25
N ILE A 56 -2.45 -1.79 1.58
CA ILE A 56 -2.06 -0.45 1.11
C ILE A 56 -0.69 -0.05 1.67
N MET A 57 -0.42 -0.30 2.96
CA MET A 57 0.88 0.04 3.55
C MET A 57 2.02 -0.76 2.92
N SER A 58 1.80 -2.04 2.59
CA SER A 58 2.78 -2.88 1.89
C SER A 58 3.03 -2.38 0.47
N ALA A 59 1.95 -2.12 -0.27
CA ALA A 59 2.03 -1.59 -1.63
C ALA A 59 2.73 -0.22 -1.69
N LYS A 60 2.46 0.67 -0.73
CA LYS A 60 3.16 1.96 -0.61
C LYS A 60 4.66 1.77 -0.48
N ALA A 61 5.07 0.86 0.40
CA ALA A 61 6.49 0.60 0.63
C ALA A 61 7.20 -0.03 -0.59
N LEU A 62 6.47 -0.75 -1.45
CA LEU A 62 6.95 -1.17 -2.77
C LEU A 62 7.11 0.06 -3.68
N LEU A 63 6.04 0.84 -3.89
CA LEU A 63 6.02 1.93 -4.87
C LEU A 63 6.97 3.08 -4.53
N GLN A 64 7.28 3.29 -3.25
CA GLN A 64 8.33 4.23 -2.83
C GLN A 64 9.74 3.80 -3.26
N ARG A 65 9.99 2.49 -3.38
CA ARG A 65 11.30 1.93 -3.75
C ARG A 65 11.41 1.60 -5.24
N ASN A 66 10.33 1.08 -5.82
CA ASN A 66 10.21 0.80 -7.24
C ASN A 66 8.89 1.40 -7.75
N PRO A 67 8.91 2.58 -8.39
CA PRO A 67 7.70 3.24 -8.90
C PRO A 67 7.14 2.56 -10.16
N ASN A 68 7.84 1.59 -10.75
CA ASN A 68 7.40 0.83 -11.92
C ASN A 68 7.61 -0.68 -11.72
N PRO A 69 6.95 -1.29 -10.71
CA PRO A 69 7.13 -2.69 -10.42
C PRO A 69 6.49 -3.57 -11.49
N THR A 70 7.08 -4.73 -11.70
CA THR A 70 6.46 -5.85 -12.44
C THR A 70 5.35 -6.49 -11.61
N GLU A 71 4.46 -7.25 -12.26
CA GLU A 71 3.40 -7.99 -11.56
C GLU A 71 3.98 -8.94 -10.49
N GLU A 72 5.12 -9.56 -10.77
CA GLU A 72 5.77 -10.48 -9.81
C GLU A 72 6.28 -9.74 -8.58
N GLU A 73 6.94 -8.59 -8.76
CA GLU A 73 7.37 -7.75 -7.64
C GLU A 73 6.18 -7.24 -6.81
N ILE A 74 5.03 -7.00 -7.44
CA ILE A 74 3.79 -6.66 -6.71
C ILE A 74 3.34 -7.84 -5.84
N LYS A 75 3.31 -9.06 -6.39
CA LYS A 75 2.92 -10.27 -5.64
C LYS A 75 3.84 -10.51 -4.45
N ASP A 76 5.15 -10.43 -4.67
CA ASP A 76 6.16 -10.59 -3.61
C ASP A 76 5.97 -9.54 -2.51
N ALA A 77 5.72 -8.29 -2.87
CA ALA A 77 5.52 -7.22 -1.89
C ALA A 77 4.26 -7.38 -1.03
N ILE A 78 3.25 -8.13 -1.50
CA ILE A 78 2.00 -8.35 -0.78
C ILE A 78 1.85 -9.78 -0.25
N GLU A 79 2.86 -10.64 -0.39
CA GLU A 79 2.76 -12.06 -0.03
C GLU A 79 2.37 -12.29 1.44
N GLY A 80 2.81 -11.39 2.33
CA GLY A 80 2.48 -11.41 3.77
C GLY A 80 1.11 -10.83 4.12
N ASN A 81 0.34 -10.32 3.16
CA ASN A 81 -0.97 -9.69 3.35
C ASN A 81 -2.09 -10.58 2.81
N PHE A 82 -2.62 -11.46 3.65
CA PHE A 82 -3.67 -12.39 3.25
C PHE A 82 -5.01 -11.68 3.02
N CYS A 83 -5.63 -11.97 1.87
CA CYS A 83 -6.98 -11.54 1.55
C CYS A 83 -7.87 -12.75 1.27
N ARG A 84 -9.05 -12.80 1.92
CA ARG A 84 -10.02 -13.89 1.70
C ARG A 84 -11.12 -13.54 0.70
N CYS A 85 -11.27 -12.26 0.36
CA CYS A 85 -12.45 -11.76 -0.35
C CYS A 85 -12.20 -11.53 -1.85
N THR A 86 -11.06 -10.94 -2.21
CA THR A 86 -10.82 -10.45 -3.59
C THR A 86 -10.26 -11.52 -4.53
N GLY A 87 -9.47 -12.47 -4.02
CA GLY A 87 -8.70 -13.36 -4.88
C GLY A 87 -7.48 -12.67 -5.54
N TYR A 88 -7.04 -11.53 -5.00
CA TYR A 88 -5.81 -10.80 -5.31
C TYR A 88 -5.74 -10.06 -6.66
N ARG A 89 -6.41 -10.50 -7.74
CA ARG A 89 -6.28 -9.85 -9.06
C ARG A 89 -6.60 -8.35 -9.02
N GLN A 90 -7.71 -7.95 -8.41
CA GLN A 90 -8.11 -6.54 -8.30
C GLN A 90 -7.12 -5.70 -7.45
N ILE A 91 -6.45 -6.33 -6.48
CA ILE A 91 -5.41 -5.66 -5.68
C ILE A 91 -4.18 -5.40 -6.55
N ILE A 92 -3.76 -6.38 -7.35
CA ILE A 92 -2.66 -6.23 -8.29
C ILE A 92 -2.98 -5.12 -9.30
N ASP A 93 -4.18 -5.14 -9.90
CA ASP A 93 -4.64 -4.11 -10.84
C ASP A 93 -4.61 -2.71 -10.22
N ALA A 94 -5.06 -2.58 -8.95
CA ALA A 94 -5.01 -1.32 -8.22
C ALA A 94 -3.59 -0.81 -7.98
N ILE A 95 -2.65 -1.70 -7.66
CA ILE A 95 -1.24 -1.32 -7.43
C ILE A 95 -0.60 -0.88 -8.75
N GLU A 96 -0.88 -1.56 -9.85
CA GLU A 96 -0.43 -1.16 -11.20
C GLU A 96 -1.01 0.20 -11.63
N GLU A 97 -2.30 0.47 -11.35
CA GLU A 97 -2.91 1.78 -11.60
C GLU A 97 -2.25 2.86 -10.76
N ALA A 98 -2.05 2.63 -9.46
CA ALA A 98 -1.41 3.59 -8.57
C ALA A 98 0.02 3.91 -9.02
N ALA A 99 0.78 2.91 -9.48
CA ALA A 99 2.12 3.11 -10.05
C ALA A 99 2.10 4.06 -11.26
N LYS A 100 1.11 3.90 -12.16
CA LYS A 100 0.94 4.79 -13.32
C LYS A 100 0.59 6.22 -12.90
N ILE A 101 -0.30 6.39 -11.92
CA ILE A 101 -0.68 7.71 -11.39
C ILE A 101 0.56 8.42 -10.83
N ILE A 102 1.31 7.76 -9.94
CA ILE A 102 2.50 8.32 -9.29
C ILE A 102 3.56 8.72 -10.33
N GLN A 103 3.81 7.86 -11.33
CA GLN A 103 4.74 8.19 -12.43
C GLN A 103 4.27 9.39 -13.25
N SER A 104 2.96 9.54 -13.48
CA SER A 104 2.41 10.68 -14.21
C SER A 104 2.58 11.99 -13.43
N GLU A 105 2.39 11.97 -12.11
CA GLU A 105 2.58 13.13 -11.24
C GLU A 105 4.05 13.58 -11.23
N VAL A 106 4.99 12.64 -11.14
CA VAL A 106 6.43 12.93 -11.18
C VAL A 106 6.86 13.52 -12.53
N ARG A 107 6.27 13.09 -13.65
CA ARG A 107 6.59 13.63 -14.98
C ARG A 107 6.02 15.03 -15.23
N ASN A 108 4.95 15.40 -14.52
CA ASN A 108 4.25 16.67 -14.68
C ASN A 108 4.65 17.73 -13.63
N ALA A 109 5.48 17.36 -12.65
CA ALA A 109 6.06 18.24 -11.63
C ALA A 109 7.41 18.82 -12.09
#